data_AF-A0A225UWS5-F1
#
_entry.id   AF-A0A225UWS5-F1
#
_cell.length_a   1.000
_cell.length_b   1.000
_cell.length_c   1.000
_cell.angle_alpha   90.00
_cell.angle_beta   90.00
_cell.angle_gamma   90.00
#
_symmetry.space_group_name_H-M   'P 1'
#
loop_
_entity.id
_entity.type
_entity.pdbx_description
1 polymer ?
#
loop_
_entity_poly.entity_id
_entity_poly.type
_entity_poly.pdbx_seq_one_letter_code
_entity_poly.pdbx_strand_id
1 'polypeptide(L)'
;MAPVNEKTQLLPAEQTISSSANNKLKVKICLGILTVVTTVSLAEMGVRWWFFDEPATTTNGFICGDTKNEAGYIELVNKVDDHYFYWFFESRTSPDTDPLVLWLTGGPDLTTKTNPYSWNNNANVIWLDQPTGVGFSFGAPADKDYNETNVGENIYWFLQGFIKKYPEYRGREFFVTGESYGGHYVPAAAHYIWKANKAENSSNETATINLKGLAIGNGLTNELVQYAHNQEMNRNRYNITLLTDAQVEQMKIDSVE
;
A
#
# COMPACT_ATOMS: atom_id res chain seq x y z
N MET A 1 14.38 -22.99 21.83
CA MET A 1 14.47 -23.18 20.38
C MET A 1 15.18 -21.95 19.82
N ALA A 2 16.32 -22.13 19.17
CA ALA A 2 17.17 -21.04 18.70
C ALA A 2 16.52 -20.28 17.51
N PRO A 3 16.73 -18.96 17.39
CA PRO A 3 16.24 -18.20 16.25
C PRO A 3 17.06 -18.52 15.00
N VAL A 4 16.37 -18.79 13.89
CA VAL A 4 16.99 -19.06 12.60
C VAL A 4 17.20 -17.74 11.86
N ASN A 5 18.48 -17.38 11.77
CA ASN A 5 19.17 -16.73 10.66
C ASN A 5 18.96 -15.23 10.39
N GLU A 6 19.77 -14.42 11.07
CA GLU A 6 20.38 -13.20 10.52
C GLU A 6 21.21 -13.52 9.25
N LYS A 7 21.21 -12.59 8.27
CA LYS A 7 22.08 -12.52 7.08
C LYS A 7 21.68 -13.35 5.86
N THR A 8 20.76 -12.80 5.09
CA THR A 8 20.94 -12.74 3.62
C THR A 8 20.47 -11.38 3.14
N GLN A 9 21.29 -10.35 3.35
CA GLN A 9 21.13 -9.07 2.66
C GLN A 9 21.35 -9.33 1.16
N LEU A 10 20.31 -9.18 0.34
CA LEU A 10 20.53 -9.00 -1.09
C LEU A 10 21.16 -7.61 -1.26
N LEU A 11 22.37 -7.57 -1.80
CA LEU A 11 23.03 -6.31 -2.17
C LEU A 11 22.16 -5.56 -3.19
N PRO A 12 22.02 -4.23 -3.08
CA PRO A 12 21.26 -3.46 -4.06
C PRO A 12 21.95 -3.53 -5.42
N ALA A 13 21.18 -3.87 -6.46
CA ALA A 13 21.59 -3.69 -7.83
C ALA A 13 21.52 -2.19 -8.17
N GLU A 14 22.65 -1.48 -8.07
CA GLU A 14 22.77 -0.19 -8.74
C GLU A 14 22.66 -0.41 -10.26
N GLN A 15 21.53 -0.03 -10.85
CA GLN A 15 21.43 0.22 -12.29
C GLN A 15 21.05 1.67 -12.56
N THR A 16 22.08 2.50 -12.60
CA THR A 16 22.08 3.82 -13.22
C THR A 16 21.83 3.68 -14.73
N ILE A 17 20.63 4.02 -15.23
CA ILE A 17 20.42 4.26 -16.66
C ILE A 17 19.50 5.46 -16.90
N SER A 18 20.18 6.57 -17.24
CA SER A 18 19.83 7.63 -18.21
C SER A 18 18.48 7.53 -18.92
N SER A 19 17.57 8.46 -18.66
CA SER A 19 16.49 8.80 -19.58
C SER A 19 17.04 9.61 -20.76
N SER A 20 16.62 9.24 -21.97
CA SER A 20 16.98 9.89 -23.23
C SER A 20 15.84 10.80 -23.68
N ALA A 21 16.06 12.11 -23.65
CA ALA A 21 15.34 13.06 -24.48
C ALA A 21 16.34 14.10 -25.02
N ASN A 22 16.51 14.10 -26.34
CA ASN A 22 17.43 14.95 -27.09
C ASN A 22 17.26 16.45 -26.79
N ASN A 23 18.28 17.12 -26.26
CA ASN A 23 19.08 18.13 -26.99
C ASN A 23 20.07 18.90 -26.10
N LYS A 24 21.30 19.00 -26.59
CA LYS A 24 22.32 20.05 -26.34
C LYS A 24 22.80 20.23 -24.89
N LEU A 25 23.98 19.67 -24.57
CA LEU A 25 25.19 20.47 -24.30
C LEU A 25 26.43 19.56 -24.15
N LYS A 26 27.43 19.78 -25.01
CA LYS A 26 28.80 19.29 -24.81
C LYS A 26 29.45 20.15 -23.73
N VAL A 27 29.97 19.57 -22.65
CA VAL A 27 31.04 20.20 -21.85
C VAL A 27 32.06 19.14 -21.41
N LYS A 28 33.28 19.31 -21.91
CA LYS A 28 34.51 18.64 -21.50
C LYS A 28 34.91 19.09 -20.10
N ILE A 29 35.29 18.17 -19.21
CA ILE A 29 36.34 18.42 -18.20
C ILE A 29 37.18 17.15 -18.04
N CYS A 30 38.33 17.13 -18.72
CA CYS A 30 39.51 16.37 -18.32
C CYS A 30 40.41 17.33 -17.53
N LEU A 31 40.82 16.95 -16.32
CA LEU A 31 42.08 17.26 -15.61
C LEU A 31 41.89 16.79 -14.14
N GLY A 32 42.81 16.14 -13.44
CA GLY A 32 44.24 15.97 -13.68
C GLY A 32 44.76 14.61 -13.23
N ILE A 33 45.87 14.25 -13.88
CA ILE A 33 46.64 13.02 -13.78
C ILE A 33 47.58 13.11 -12.57
N LEU A 34 47.69 12.03 -11.79
CA LEU A 34 48.73 11.84 -10.79
C LEU A 34 49.97 11.17 -11.44
N THR A 35 51.06 11.93 -11.48
CA THR A 35 52.49 11.56 -11.45
C THR A 35 53.07 10.38 -12.27
N VAL A 36 53.87 10.75 -13.29
CA VAL A 36 55.26 10.35 -13.65
C VAL A 36 55.76 8.92 -13.33
N VAL A 37 56.28 8.19 -14.34
CA VAL A 37 57.69 7.72 -14.50
C VAL A 37 57.81 6.57 -15.55
N THR A 38 58.34 6.96 -16.72
CA THR A 38 59.36 6.33 -17.61
C THR A 38 59.38 4.82 -17.98
N THR A 39 59.29 4.60 -19.30
CA THR A 39 60.19 3.83 -20.21
C THR A 39 60.42 2.30 -20.07
N VAL A 40 60.05 1.63 -21.18
CA VAL A 40 60.88 0.72 -22.01
C VAL A 40 60.81 -0.81 -21.79
N SER A 41 60.53 -1.47 -22.93
CA SER A 41 60.93 -2.82 -23.41
C SER A 41 60.17 -4.09 -23.02
N LEU A 42 59.81 -4.78 -24.10
CA LEU A 42 59.38 -6.17 -24.24
C LEU A 42 60.38 -7.16 -23.63
N ALA A 43 59.90 -8.07 -22.78
CA ALA A 43 60.11 -9.52 -22.89
C ALA A 43 59.46 -10.24 -21.69
N GLU A 44 58.93 -11.41 -22.01
CA GLU A 44 58.10 -12.34 -21.23
C GLU A 44 58.61 -12.67 -19.83
N MET A 45 57.69 -12.69 -18.85
CA MET A 45 57.51 -13.80 -17.90
C MET A 45 56.08 -13.77 -17.34
N GLY A 46 55.31 -14.83 -17.56
CA GLY A 46 54.44 -15.36 -16.50
C GLY A 46 52.93 -15.08 -16.56
N VAL A 47 52.23 -16.01 -17.20
CA VAL A 47 50.96 -16.62 -16.75
C VAL A 47 49.68 -15.76 -16.82
N ARG A 48 48.89 -15.97 -17.87
CA ARG A 48 47.43 -16.02 -17.71
C ARG A 48 46.83 -17.10 -18.59
N TRP A 49 46.26 -18.08 -17.90
CA TRP A 49 45.71 -19.33 -18.38
C TRP A 49 44.65 -19.13 -19.46
N TRP A 50 44.82 -19.88 -20.56
CA TRP A 50 43.71 -20.38 -21.35
C TRP A 50 43.15 -21.60 -20.62
N PHE A 51 41.86 -21.61 -20.30
CA PHE A 51 40.96 -22.70 -20.67
C PHE A 51 39.54 -22.14 -20.65
N PHE A 52 38.87 -22.38 -21.77
CA PHE A 52 37.50 -22.06 -22.14
C PHE A 52 36.51 -22.15 -20.97
N ASP A 53 35.74 -21.10 -20.75
CA ASP A 53 34.31 -21.27 -20.53
C ASP A 53 33.63 -20.86 -21.84
N GLU A 54 32.85 -21.79 -22.40
CA GLU A 54 31.84 -21.45 -23.41
C GLU A 54 31.04 -20.26 -22.89
N PRO A 55 30.58 -19.31 -23.73
CA PRO A 55 29.52 -18.45 -23.27
C PRO A 55 28.36 -19.40 -23.00
N ALA A 56 28.11 -19.68 -21.72
CA ALA A 56 26.85 -20.19 -21.28
C ALA A 56 25.84 -19.30 -21.98
N THR A 57 25.05 -19.88 -22.89
CA THR A 57 23.76 -19.31 -23.21
C THR A 57 23.02 -19.31 -21.89
N THR A 58 23.25 -18.26 -21.11
CA THR A 58 22.28 -17.81 -20.15
C THR A 58 21.07 -17.62 -21.03
N THR A 59 20.15 -18.58 -20.98
CA THR A 59 18.76 -18.23 -21.09
C THR A 59 18.61 -17.17 -20.02
N ASN A 60 18.78 -15.93 -20.46
CA ASN A 60 18.38 -14.75 -19.73
C ASN A 60 16.90 -14.99 -19.50
N GLY A 61 16.58 -15.70 -18.41
CA GLY A 61 15.36 -15.54 -17.66
C GLY A 61 15.38 -14.16 -17.01
N PHE A 62 15.81 -13.16 -17.78
CA PHE A 62 15.29 -11.82 -17.65
C PHE A 62 13.78 -12.00 -17.76
N ILE A 63 13.07 -11.55 -16.75
CA ILE A 63 11.67 -11.16 -16.91
C ILE A 63 11.72 -9.87 -17.75
N CYS A 64 12.06 -10.00 -19.04
CA CYS A 64 11.92 -8.95 -20.04
C CYS A 64 10.44 -8.95 -20.47
N GLY A 65 9.59 -8.41 -19.60
CA GLY A 65 8.35 -7.79 -20.07
C GLY A 65 8.65 -6.37 -20.57
N ASP A 66 7.74 -5.79 -21.33
CA ASP A 66 7.86 -4.47 -21.98
C ASP A 66 8.03 -3.27 -21.03
N THR A 67 8.30 -3.48 -19.73
CA THR A 67 8.51 -2.42 -18.75
C THR A 67 9.68 -2.66 -17.81
N LYS A 68 10.31 -1.56 -17.40
CA LYS A 68 11.38 -1.53 -16.41
C LYS A 68 10.84 -1.99 -15.06
N ASN A 69 11.64 -2.79 -14.34
CA ASN A 69 11.32 -3.28 -13.01
C ASN A 69 12.57 -3.35 -12.13
N GLU A 70 12.37 -3.22 -10.82
CA GLU A 70 13.42 -3.20 -9.81
C GLU A 70 12.92 -3.93 -8.54
N ALA A 71 13.79 -4.70 -7.90
CA ALA A 71 13.50 -5.32 -6.61
C ALA A 71 14.66 -5.06 -5.63
N GLY A 72 14.33 -4.88 -4.36
CA GLY A 72 15.32 -4.58 -3.34
C GLY A 72 14.73 -4.50 -1.94
N TYR A 73 15.52 -3.98 -1.01
CA TYR A 73 15.14 -3.75 0.38
C TYR A 73 15.22 -2.26 0.71
N ILE A 74 14.26 -1.76 1.48
CA ILE A 74 14.26 -0.40 2.01
C ILE A 74 14.38 -0.49 3.53
N GLU A 75 15.47 0.04 4.07
CA GLU A 75 15.64 0.21 5.51
C GLU A 75 14.59 1.19 6.03
N LEU A 76 13.86 0.75 7.03
CA LEU A 76 12.89 1.58 7.71
C LEU A 76 13.61 2.41 8.75
N VAL A 77 13.89 3.65 8.39
CA VAL A 77 14.58 4.65 9.23
C VAL A 77 13.94 4.88 10.61
N ASN A 78 12.71 4.39 10.82
CA ASN A 78 11.97 4.47 12.08
C ASN A 78 12.00 3.17 12.90
N LYS A 79 12.80 2.18 12.51
CA LYS A 79 13.01 0.91 13.21
C LYS A 79 14.49 0.70 13.44
N VAL A 80 14.84 -0.20 14.36
CA VAL A 80 16.23 -0.38 14.81
C VAL A 80 17.09 -0.98 13.69
N ASP A 81 16.56 -1.95 12.93
CA ASP A 81 17.22 -2.56 11.75
C ASP A 81 16.18 -3.31 10.89
N ASP A 82 14.97 -2.76 10.72
CA ASP A 82 13.95 -3.42 9.89
C ASP A 82 14.10 -2.99 8.43
N HIS A 83 14.06 -3.95 7.51
CA HIS A 83 14.14 -3.70 6.06
C HIS A 83 12.90 -4.28 5.36
N TYR A 84 12.16 -3.45 4.64
CA TYR A 84 11.03 -3.90 3.82
C TYR A 84 11.49 -4.28 2.42
N PHE A 85 11.23 -5.53 2.04
CA PHE A 85 11.41 -5.98 0.66
C PHE A 85 10.34 -5.39 -0.25
N TYR A 86 10.72 -5.02 -1.47
CA TYR A 86 9.79 -4.59 -2.51
C TYR A 86 10.18 -5.15 -3.87
N TRP A 87 9.19 -5.23 -4.76
CA TRP A 87 9.38 -5.46 -6.19
C TRP A 87 8.45 -4.54 -6.97
N PHE A 88 9.04 -3.60 -7.70
CA PHE A 88 8.38 -2.50 -8.40
C PHE A 88 8.44 -2.69 -9.92
N PHE A 89 7.38 -2.27 -10.61
CA PHE A 89 7.27 -2.26 -12.07
C PHE A 89 6.74 -0.90 -12.52
N GLU A 90 7.36 -0.27 -13.52
CA GLU A 90 6.86 0.96 -14.12
C GLU A 90 5.57 0.74 -14.92
N SER A 91 4.74 1.79 -15.02
CA SER A 91 3.54 1.78 -15.86
C SER A 91 3.88 1.52 -17.32
N ARG A 92 3.05 0.76 -18.04
CA ARG A 92 3.26 0.48 -19.47
C ARG A 92 2.84 1.63 -20.38
N THR A 93 2.08 2.59 -19.86
CA THR A 93 1.44 3.65 -20.65
C THR A 93 2.18 4.97 -20.53
N SER A 94 2.26 5.56 -19.35
CA SER A 94 2.99 6.83 -19.13
C SER A 94 3.58 6.84 -17.72
N PRO A 95 4.75 6.19 -17.49
CA PRO A 95 5.39 6.06 -16.17
C PRO A 95 5.55 7.39 -15.41
N ASP A 96 5.76 8.49 -16.13
CA ASP A 96 5.99 9.81 -15.55
C ASP A 96 4.71 10.50 -15.05
N THR A 97 3.53 10.07 -15.53
CA THR A 97 2.24 10.72 -15.25
C THR A 97 1.21 9.79 -14.62
N ASP A 98 1.41 8.48 -14.75
CA ASP A 98 0.53 7.47 -14.20
C ASP A 98 0.76 7.30 -12.70
N PRO A 99 -0.29 6.99 -11.93
CA PRO A 99 -0.19 6.88 -10.48
C PRO A 99 0.61 5.65 -10.03
N LEU A 100 1.38 5.81 -8.95
CA LEU A 100 2.05 4.71 -8.24
C LEU A 100 1.09 4.02 -7.27
N VAL A 101 1.01 2.69 -7.35
CA VAL A 101 0.14 1.86 -6.51
C VAL A 101 0.98 0.89 -5.68
N LEU A 102 0.85 0.95 -4.35
CA LEU A 102 1.40 -0.05 -3.44
C LEU A 102 0.36 -1.14 -3.18
N TRP A 103 0.73 -2.40 -3.40
CA TRP A 103 -0.14 -3.56 -3.26
C TRP A 103 0.32 -4.47 -2.11
N LEU A 104 -0.61 -4.92 -1.27
CA LEU A 104 -0.33 -5.75 -0.08
C LEU A 104 -1.26 -6.98 -0.11
N THR A 105 -0.72 -8.19 0.05
CA THR A 105 -1.47 -9.47 -0.08
C THR A 105 -1.71 -10.19 1.26
N GLY A 106 -2.65 -11.15 1.26
CA GLY A 106 -2.67 -12.33 2.15
C GLY A 106 -3.21 -13.59 1.43
N GLY A 107 -2.87 -14.80 1.90
CA GLY A 107 -3.32 -16.11 1.36
C GLY A 107 -2.29 -16.91 0.50
N PRO A 108 -2.46 -18.25 0.31
CA PRO A 108 -1.40 -19.18 -0.15
C PRO A 108 -1.12 -19.24 -1.66
N ASP A 109 -1.71 -18.38 -2.48
CA ASP A 109 -1.42 -18.29 -3.93
C ASP A 109 -0.69 -16.97 -4.21
N LEU A 110 0.61 -17.05 -4.53
CA LEU A 110 1.54 -15.91 -4.58
C LEU A 110 1.64 -15.26 -5.96
N THR A 111 0.67 -15.48 -6.84
CA THR A 111 0.59 -14.78 -8.14
C THR A 111 -0.47 -13.68 -8.10
N THR A 112 -0.05 -12.43 -8.27
CA THR A 112 -0.97 -11.29 -8.36
C THR A 112 -1.60 -11.26 -9.76
N LYS A 113 -2.93 -11.19 -9.81
CA LYS A 113 -3.69 -11.07 -11.06
C LYS A 113 -4.57 -9.83 -10.99
N THR A 114 -4.71 -9.14 -12.11
CA THR A 114 -5.62 -7.99 -12.21
C THR A 114 -7.06 -8.46 -11.98
N ASN A 115 -7.76 -7.79 -11.08
CA ASN A 115 -9.20 -7.98 -10.90
C ASN A 115 -9.96 -7.11 -11.93
N PRO A 116 -10.63 -7.71 -12.94
CA PRO A 116 -11.38 -6.94 -13.94
C PRO A 116 -12.60 -6.19 -13.35
N TYR A 117 -13.00 -6.48 -12.11
CA TYR A 117 -14.12 -5.85 -11.41
C TYR A 117 -13.69 -4.92 -10.27
N SER A 118 -12.42 -4.49 -10.26
CA SER A 118 -11.89 -3.63 -9.21
C SER A 118 -12.58 -2.26 -9.16
N TRP A 119 -12.80 -1.72 -7.96
CA TRP A 119 -13.42 -0.41 -7.78
C TRP A 119 -12.58 0.73 -8.36
N ASN A 120 -11.26 0.55 -8.42
CA ASN A 120 -10.37 1.54 -9.01
C ASN A 120 -10.48 1.64 -10.55
N ASN A 121 -11.31 0.81 -11.20
CA ASN A 121 -11.67 1.00 -12.60
C ASN A 121 -12.46 2.30 -12.84
N ASN A 122 -13.14 2.83 -11.82
CA ASN A 122 -14.00 4.02 -11.94
C ASN A 122 -13.76 5.08 -10.83
N ALA A 123 -12.80 4.88 -9.93
CA ALA A 123 -12.53 5.78 -8.82
C ALA A 123 -11.06 5.74 -8.37
N ASN A 124 -10.60 6.82 -7.72
CA ASN A 124 -9.37 6.77 -6.93
C ASN A 124 -9.72 6.19 -5.56
N VAL A 125 -9.11 5.06 -5.19
CA VAL A 125 -9.43 4.34 -3.95
C VAL A 125 -8.26 4.43 -2.98
N ILE A 126 -8.55 4.86 -1.75
CA ILE A 126 -7.60 4.89 -0.63
C ILE A 126 -7.93 3.71 0.28
N TRP A 127 -7.02 2.75 0.41
CA TRP A 127 -7.10 1.68 1.39
C TRP A 127 -6.35 2.11 2.66
N LEU A 128 -7.09 2.31 3.75
CA LEU A 128 -6.57 2.87 4.99
C LEU A 128 -6.62 1.84 6.11
N ASP A 129 -5.45 1.45 6.64
CA ASP A 129 -5.34 0.72 7.90
C ASP A 129 -5.63 1.67 9.07
N GLN A 130 -6.73 1.42 9.78
CA GLN A 130 -7.18 2.22 10.93
C GLN A 130 -7.91 1.33 11.94
N PRO A 131 -7.96 1.70 13.23
CA PRO A 131 -7.28 2.84 13.88
C PRO A 131 -5.78 2.61 14.14
N THR A 132 -5.15 3.49 14.92
CA THR A 132 -3.76 3.34 15.38
C THR A 132 -3.49 1.95 15.98
N GLY A 133 -2.53 1.21 15.41
CA GLY A 133 -2.17 -0.15 15.83
C GLY A 133 -2.73 -1.28 14.96
N VAL A 134 -3.53 -0.96 13.93
CA VAL A 134 -4.05 -1.93 12.95
C VAL A 134 -3.13 -2.05 11.74
N GLY A 135 -2.88 -3.28 11.28
CA GLY A 135 -2.14 -3.56 10.06
C GLY A 135 -0.73 -2.96 10.10
N PHE A 136 -0.44 -2.06 9.15
CA PHE A 136 0.82 -1.31 9.11
C PHE A 136 0.76 0.04 9.83
N SER A 137 -0.40 0.47 10.33
CA SER A 137 -0.56 1.71 11.10
C SER A 137 -0.11 1.52 12.54
N PHE A 138 0.84 2.33 13.00
CA PHE A 138 1.40 2.28 14.37
C PHE A 138 1.44 3.67 15.00
N GLY A 139 1.43 3.73 16.33
CA GLY A 139 1.50 4.98 17.10
C GLY A 139 1.79 4.72 18.57
N ALA A 140 1.93 5.77 19.37
CA ALA A 140 2.18 5.61 20.80
C ALA A 140 0.93 5.04 21.50
N PRO A 141 1.07 4.31 22.63
CA PRO A 141 -0.07 3.79 23.37
C PRO A 141 -1.08 4.85 23.82
N ALA A 142 -0.64 6.10 24.00
CA ALA A 142 -1.49 7.24 24.36
C ALA A 142 -2.41 7.69 23.22
N ASP A 143 -2.04 7.41 21.97
CA ASP A 143 -2.76 7.83 20.75
C ASP A 143 -3.71 6.74 20.23
N LYS A 144 -4.03 5.75 21.08
CA LYS A 144 -5.01 4.73 20.75
C LYS A 144 -6.40 5.32 20.71
N ASP A 145 -7.17 4.88 19.72
CA ASP A 145 -8.58 5.23 19.61
C ASP A 145 -9.42 4.32 20.52
N TYR A 146 -10.33 4.92 21.29
CA TYR A 146 -11.18 4.19 22.24
C TYR A 146 -12.65 4.15 21.81
N ASN A 147 -13.02 4.93 20.79
CA ASN A 147 -14.39 5.02 20.29
C ASN A 147 -14.43 5.63 18.87
N GLU A 148 -15.59 5.61 18.26
CA GLU A 148 -15.86 6.10 16.91
C GLU A 148 -15.66 7.63 16.77
N THR A 149 -15.73 8.39 17.87
CA THR A 149 -15.44 9.83 17.84
C THR A 149 -13.96 10.05 17.55
N ASN A 150 -13.06 9.30 18.21
CA ASN A 150 -11.63 9.38 17.93
C ASN A 150 -11.31 8.90 16.51
N VAL A 151 -11.91 7.79 16.07
CA VAL A 151 -11.75 7.28 14.69
C VAL A 151 -12.19 8.31 13.65
N GLY A 152 -13.35 8.94 13.84
CA GLY A 152 -13.86 9.96 12.93
C GLY A 152 -12.95 11.19 12.84
N GLU A 153 -12.39 11.62 13.98
CA GLU A 153 -11.39 12.69 14.04
C GLU A 153 -10.09 12.33 13.31
N ASN A 154 -9.55 11.14 13.57
CA ASN A 154 -8.29 10.69 12.97
C ASN A 154 -8.42 10.51 11.45
N ILE A 155 -9.56 10.00 10.97
CA ILE A 155 -9.84 9.92 9.53
C ILE A 155 -9.89 11.33 8.92
N TYR A 156 -10.50 12.30 9.60
CA TYR A 156 -10.50 13.68 9.12
C TYR A 156 -9.06 14.23 9.00
N TRP A 157 -8.24 14.08 10.04
CA TRP A 157 -6.86 14.59 10.02
C TRP A 157 -5.95 13.84 9.04
N PHE A 158 -6.17 12.54 8.84
CA PHE A 158 -5.55 11.78 7.76
C PHE A 158 -5.89 12.40 6.40
N LEU A 159 -7.16 12.71 6.14
CA LEU A 159 -7.59 13.33 4.87
C LEU A 159 -7.00 14.73 4.68
N GLN A 160 -6.88 15.52 5.75
CA GLN A 160 -6.18 16.82 5.69
C GLN A 160 -4.71 16.63 5.28
N GLY A 161 -4.00 15.68 5.88
CA GLY A 161 -2.63 15.32 5.51
C GLY A 161 -2.52 14.80 4.08
N PHE A 162 -3.46 13.96 3.65
CA PHE A 162 -3.53 13.41 2.30
C PHE A 162 -3.70 14.53 1.26
N ILE A 163 -4.66 15.43 1.45
CA ILE A 163 -4.89 16.56 0.54
C ILE A 163 -3.71 17.53 0.53
N LYS A 164 -3.03 17.72 1.68
CA LYS A 164 -1.81 18.53 1.73
C LYS A 164 -0.66 17.90 0.93
N LYS A 165 -0.51 16.57 0.99
CA LYS A 165 0.51 15.84 0.23
C LYS A 165 0.18 15.76 -1.27
N TYR A 166 -1.10 15.64 -1.60
CA TYR A 166 -1.62 15.49 -2.96
C TYR A 166 -2.68 16.57 -3.27
N PRO A 167 -2.24 17.84 -3.46
CA PRO A 167 -3.14 18.98 -3.63
C PRO A 167 -4.06 18.87 -4.86
N GLU A 168 -3.71 18.07 -5.86
CA GLU A 168 -4.51 17.78 -7.06
C GLU A 168 -5.83 17.02 -6.78
N TYR A 169 -6.01 16.49 -5.57
CA TYR A 169 -7.28 15.90 -5.13
C TYR A 169 -8.16 16.87 -4.32
N ARG A 170 -7.67 18.10 -4.04
CA ARG A 170 -8.45 19.10 -3.30
C ARG A 170 -9.76 19.42 -4.04
N GLY A 171 -10.87 19.41 -3.31
CA GLY A 171 -12.20 19.73 -3.84
C GLY A 171 -12.88 18.63 -4.67
N ARG A 172 -12.18 17.52 -4.96
CA ARG A 172 -12.79 16.36 -5.62
C ARG A 172 -13.91 15.78 -4.78
N GLU A 173 -14.92 15.22 -5.47
CA GLU A 173 -16.00 14.51 -4.81
C GLU A 173 -15.43 13.36 -3.98
N PHE A 174 -15.81 13.33 -2.70
CA PHE A 174 -15.34 12.36 -1.75
C PHE A 174 -16.49 11.50 -1.25
N PHE A 175 -16.26 10.19 -1.20
CA PHE A 175 -17.18 9.21 -0.64
C PHE A 175 -16.43 8.41 0.40
N VAL A 176 -17.07 8.15 1.54
CA VAL A 176 -16.52 7.27 2.58
C VAL A 176 -17.28 5.96 2.56
N THR A 177 -16.56 4.85 2.45
CA THR A 177 -17.16 3.52 2.30
C THR A 177 -16.52 2.53 3.26
N GLY A 178 -17.26 1.51 3.65
CA GLY A 178 -16.76 0.47 4.56
C GLY A 178 -17.72 -0.71 4.66
N GLU A 179 -17.29 -1.75 5.37
CA GLU A 179 -18.04 -2.98 5.55
C GLU A 179 -18.02 -3.44 7.01
N SER A 180 -18.99 -4.25 7.44
CA SER A 180 -19.01 -4.86 8.78
C SER A 180 -19.00 -3.78 9.87
N TYR A 181 -18.01 -3.75 10.76
CA TYR A 181 -17.88 -2.67 11.76
C TYR A 181 -17.65 -1.28 11.14
N GLY A 182 -17.32 -1.22 9.84
CA GLY A 182 -17.43 0.00 9.04
C GLY A 182 -18.81 0.65 9.09
N GLY A 183 -19.88 -0.08 9.45
CA GLY A 183 -21.20 0.48 9.73
C GLY A 183 -21.24 1.46 10.92
N HIS A 184 -20.24 1.44 11.80
CA HIS A 184 -20.02 2.44 12.85
C HIS A 184 -19.02 3.53 12.40
N TYR A 185 -17.90 3.13 11.78
CA TYR A 185 -16.84 4.06 11.39
C TYR A 185 -17.24 5.02 10.27
N VAL A 186 -17.95 4.52 9.25
CA VAL A 186 -18.32 5.30 8.06
C VAL A 186 -19.25 6.47 8.42
N PRO A 187 -20.35 6.27 9.17
CA PRO A 187 -21.17 7.39 9.66
C PRO A 187 -20.41 8.33 10.58
N ALA A 188 -19.55 7.82 11.47
CA ALA A 188 -18.78 8.65 12.39
C ALA A 188 -17.80 9.58 11.67
N ALA A 189 -17.05 9.06 10.70
CA ALA A 189 -16.15 9.83 9.85
C ALA A 189 -16.91 10.85 8.99
N ALA A 190 -17.99 10.42 8.33
CA ALA A 190 -18.84 11.32 7.53
C ALA A 190 -19.38 12.48 8.39
N HIS A 191 -19.86 12.18 9.59
CA HIS A 191 -20.38 13.18 10.52
C HIS A 191 -19.28 14.13 11.01
N TYR A 192 -18.08 13.64 11.31
CA TYR A 192 -16.96 14.49 11.70
C TYR A 192 -16.57 15.44 10.57
N ILE A 193 -16.40 14.94 9.34
CA ILE A 193 -16.11 15.74 8.15
C ILE A 193 -17.18 16.81 7.93
N TRP A 194 -18.47 16.44 8.03
CA TRP A 194 -19.57 17.37 7.86
C TRP A 194 -19.54 18.50 8.90
N LYS A 195 -19.31 18.19 10.18
CA LYS A 195 -19.16 19.18 11.25
C LYS A 195 -17.95 20.10 11.00
N ALA A 196 -16.80 19.53 10.64
CA ALA A 196 -15.58 20.29 10.39
C ALA A 196 -15.74 21.26 9.21
N ASN A 197 -16.39 20.81 8.13
CA ASN A 197 -16.72 21.68 6.99
C ASN A 197 -17.68 22.83 7.35
N LYS A 198 -18.58 22.63 8.32
CA LYS A 198 -19.55 23.64 8.78
C LYS A 198 -18.94 24.67 9.73
N ALA A 199 -17.86 24.35 10.43
CA ALA A 199 -17.27 25.20 11.46
C ALA A 199 -16.52 26.45 10.93
N GLU A 200 -16.70 26.84 9.65
CA GLU A 200 -16.07 28.00 8.98
C GLU A 200 -14.54 28.16 9.16
N ASN A 201 -13.81 27.07 9.40
CA ASN A 201 -12.35 27.07 9.52
C ASN A 201 -11.63 26.82 8.19
N SER A 202 -12.05 27.49 7.12
CA SER A 202 -11.22 27.54 5.90
C SER A 202 -10.04 28.51 6.11
N SER A 203 -9.23 28.25 7.15
CA SER A 203 -7.88 28.80 7.23
C SER A 203 -7.02 28.17 6.13
N ASN A 204 -5.88 28.77 5.79
CA ASN A 204 -4.92 28.17 4.85
C ASN A 204 -4.43 26.77 5.29
N GLU A 205 -4.69 26.35 6.53
CA GLU A 205 -4.19 25.11 7.10
C GLU A 205 -5.11 23.91 6.85
N THR A 206 -6.42 24.11 6.64
CA THR A 206 -7.35 22.99 6.38
C THR A 206 -8.08 23.12 5.04
N ALA A 207 -8.36 21.99 4.43
CA ALA A 207 -9.09 21.85 3.19
C ALA A 207 -10.54 21.43 3.47
N THR A 208 -11.49 22.11 2.85
CA THR A 208 -12.87 21.62 2.77
C THR A 208 -12.88 20.29 2.01
N ILE A 209 -13.44 19.26 2.62
CA ILE A 209 -13.61 17.94 1.98
C ILE A 209 -15.00 17.91 1.34
N ASN A 210 -15.06 17.76 0.02
CA ASN A 210 -16.32 17.75 -0.74
C ASN A 210 -17.04 16.39 -0.61
N LEU A 211 -17.49 16.08 0.61
CA LEU A 211 -18.20 14.85 0.96
C LEU A 211 -19.56 14.81 0.22
N LYS A 212 -19.72 13.84 -0.68
CA LYS A 212 -20.93 13.64 -1.49
C LYS A 212 -21.83 12.53 -0.99
N GLY A 213 -21.27 11.54 -0.31
CA GLY A 213 -22.04 10.42 0.19
C GLY A 213 -21.19 9.40 0.92
N LEU A 214 -21.87 8.33 1.31
CA LEU A 214 -21.26 7.18 1.95
C LEU A 214 -21.92 5.89 1.49
N ALA A 215 -21.22 4.78 1.60
CA ALA A 215 -21.76 3.44 1.33
C ALA A 215 -21.28 2.44 2.39
N ILE A 216 -22.19 1.58 2.85
CA ILE A 216 -21.89 0.60 3.90
C ILE A 216 -22.32 -0.77 3.37
N GLY A 217 -21.36 -1.66 3.15
CA GLY A 217 -21.63 -3.06 2.84
C GLY A 217 -21.86 -3.84 4.13
N ASN A 218 -22.98 -4.56 4.25
CA ASN A 218 -23.21 -5.52 5.35
C ASN A 218 -22.81 -5.00 6.76
N GLY A 219 -23.12 -3.73 7.04
CA GLY A 219 -22.60 -3.05 8.22
C GLY A 219 -23.32 -3.41 9.51
N LEU A 220 -22.59 -3.46 10.62
CA LEU A 220 -23.16 -3.36 11.95
C LEU A 220 -23.34 -1.86 12.24
N THR A 221 -24.58 -1.43 12.40
CA THR A 221 -24.95 -0.01 12.60
C THR A 221 -25.92 0.14 13.77
N ASN A 222 -26.84 -0.81 13.94
CA ASN A 222 -27.70 -0.89 15.10
C ASN A 222 -27.72 -2.33 15.59
N GLU A 223 -26.86 -2.61 16.56
CA GLU A 223 -26.71 -3.94 17.14
C GLU A 223 -28.00 -4.48 17.74
N LEU A 224 -28.76 -3.65 18.47
CA LEU A 224 -30.01 -4.08 19.13
C LEU A 224 -31.04 -4.59 18.13
N VAL A 225 -31.17 -3.90 16.99
CA VAL A 225 -32.08 -4.33 15.93
C VAL A 225 -31.49 -5.51 15.16
N GLN A 226 -30.22 -5.45 14.79
CA GLN A 226 -29.61 -6.46 13.91
C GLN A 226 -29.44 -7.82 14.59
N TYR A 227 -29.05 -7.86 15.87
CA TYR A 227 -28.88 -9.12 16.61
C TYR A 227 -30.19 -9.88 16.75
N ALA A 228 -31.31 -9.20 16.94
CA ALA A 228 -32.64 -9.83 16.99
C ALA A 228 -32.99 -10.56 15.68
N HIS A 229 -32.51 -10.06 14.53
CA HIS A 229 -32.76 -10.66 13.22
C HIS A 229 -31.78 -11.76 12.81
N ASN A 230 -30.68 -11.97 13.55
CA ASN A 230 -29.70 -12.99 13.18
C ASN A 230 -30.30 -14.41 13.09
N GLN A 231 -31.28 -14.73 13.95
CA GLN A 231 -31.94 -16.04 13.94
C GLN A 231 -32.80 -16.26 12.70
N GLU A 232 -33.36 -15.19 12.16
CA GLU A 232 -34.20 -15.25 10.98
C GLU A 232 -33.41 -15.64 9.73
N MET A 233 -32.11 -15.36 9.72
CA MET A 233 -31.20 -15.73 8.63
C MET A 233 -31.00 -17.25 8.48
N ASN A 234 -31.37 -18.06 9.49
CA ASN A 234 -31.40 -19.51 9.34
C ASN A 234 -32.40 -19.96 8.26
N ARG A 235 -33.46 -19.17 8.01
CA ARG A 235 -34.39 -19.39 6.89
C ARG A 235 -33.96 -18.54 5.70
N ASN A 236 -33.03 -19.06 4.91
CA ASN A 236 -32.50 -18.37 3.74
C ASN A 236 -33.03 -18.93 2.41
N ARG A 237 -32.87 -18.12 1.35
CA ARG A 237 -33.29 -18.43 -0.01
C ARG A 237 -32.51 -19.59 -0.66
N TYR A 238 -31.39 -19.99 -0.06
CA TYR A 238 -30.54 -21.06 -0.57
C TYR A 238 -30.93 -22.43 -0.03
N ASN A 239 -31.95 -22.50 0.85
CA ASN A 239 -32.40 -23.73 1.50
C ASN A 239 -31.25 -24.47 2.23
N ILE A 240 -30.31 -23.70 2.79
CA ILE A 240 -29.19 -24.21 3.59
C ILE A 240 -29.54 -24.01 5.05
N THR A 241 -29.58 -25.09 5.83
CA THR A 241 -29.83 -25.01 7.27
C THR A 241 -28.53 -25.19 8.02
N LEU A 242 -28.14 -24.20 8.83
CA LEU A 242 -26.93 -24.24 9.65
C LEU A 242 -27.24 -24.60 11.11
N LEU A 243 -28.50 -24.46 11.53
CA LEU A 243 -28.97 -24.67 12.89
C LEU A 243 -30.18 -25.58 12.91
N THR A 244 -30.25 -26.47 13.90
CA THR A 244 -31.48 -27.21 14.22
C THR A 244 -32.56 -26.25 14.74
N ASP A 245 -33.84 -26.64 14.63
CA ASP A 245 -34.94 -25.82 15.15
C ASP A 245 -34.78 -25.49 16.66
N ALA A 246 -34.23 -26.43 17.44
CA ALA A 246 -33.94 -26.21 18.85
C ALA A 246 -32.87 -25.13 19.08
N GLN A 247 -31.83 -25.09 18.25
CA GLN A 247 -30.79 -24.05 18.33
C GLN A 247 -31.34 -22.68 17.95
N VAL A 248 -32.20 -22.60 16.92
CA VAL A 248 -32.85 -21.33 16.53
C VAL A 248 -33.70 -20.78 17.67
N GLU A 249 -34.46 -21.65 18.35
CA GLU A 249 -35.30 -21.22 19.45
C GLU A 249 -34.47 -20.78 20.67
N GLN A 250 -33.40 -21.50 21.00
CA GLN A 250 -32.48 -21.07 22.06
C GLN A 250 -31.88 -19.70 21.75
N MET A 251 -31.38 -19.50 20.53
CA MET A 251 -30.73 -18.24 20.18
C MET A 251 -31.71 -17.06 20.09
N LYS A 252 -33.02 -17.29 19.91
CA LYS A 252 -34.03 -16.22 20.07
C LYS A 252 -34.15 -15.79 21.52
N ILE A 253 -34.17 -16.75 22.45
CA ILE A 253 -34.21 -16.46 23.90
C ILE A 253 -32.99 -15.62 24.26
N ASP A 254 -31.81 -16.07 23.83
CA ASP A 254 -30.53 -15.39 24.14
C ASP A 254 -30.42 -13.99 23.49
N SER A 255 -31.21 -13.68 22.46
CA SER A 255 -31.16 -12.38 21.77
C SER A 255 -31.96 -11.26 22.45
N VAL A 256 -32.74 -11.58 23.49
CA VAL A 256 -33.60 -10.64 24.23
C VAL A 256 -33.09 -10.35 25.65
N GLU A 257 -32.05 -11.05 26.10
CA GLU A 257 -31.33 -10.79 27.36
C GLU A 257 -30.15 -9.84 27.16
#